data_AF-A0A3T0N6G8-F1
#
_entry.id   AF-A0A3T0N6G8-F1
#
_cell.length_a   1.000
_cell.length_b   1.000
_cell.length_c   1.000
_cell.angle_alpha   90.00
_cell.angle_beta   90.00
_cell.angle_gamma   90.00
#
_symmetry.space_group_name_H-M   'P 1'
#
loop_
_entity.id
_entity.type
_entity.pdbx_description
1 polymer ?
#
loop_
_entity_poly.entity_id
_entity_poly.type
_entity_poly.pdbx_seq_one_letter_code
_entity_poly.pdbx_strand_id
1 'polypeptide(L)'
;MSKKVTRKLTTILAADAAGFSRAMDADEEGTYAALHAARDVFGKLITRHGGRIANTAGDGLIADFPSTVEAAQCAIEVQNELGSQESELKFRIGVHLGDVIVDGEDLIGEGVNLAARLQSMAEPGGVLISQQVYDQVHSKLTIGFEYLGEKRPRDLPDDIPIYRISMSRSGSAGRVYPEPLSRFFKPTSQKPANSPTPPQPTYPRSVMLAALISGALVLVNLVSGGGIWAHWPILAAASIAAFSMADNVIPRQISALVPARAVVTIAALTLVNIFSWSGYLWVLWPAGALLIVAVTRKILSQPE
;
A
#
# COMPACT_ATOMS: atom_id res chain seq x y z
N MET A 1 25.76 7.70 19.73
CA MET A 1 26.29 6.91 18.59
C MET A 1 25.20 6.84 17.53
N SER A 2 25.43 7.35 16.32
CA SER A 2 24.45 7.26 15.23
C SER A 2 24.34 5.80 14.79
N LYS A 3 23.14 5.21 14.85
CA LYS A 3 22.88 3.86 14.33
C LYS A 3 23.28 3.86 12.85
N LYS A 4 24.26 3.03 12.46
CA LYS A 4 24.79 3.04 11.09
C LYS A 4 23.76 2.35 10.19
N VAL A 5 23.09 3.14 9.36
CA VAL A 5 22.14 2.64 8.36
C VAL A 5 22.92 1.79 7.36
N THR A 6 22.61 0.50 7.28
CA THR A 6 23.25 -0.43 6.33
C THR A 6 22.33 -0.62 5.14
N ARG A 7 22.80 -0.28 3.94
CA ARG A 7 22.09 -0.56 2.69
C ARG A 7 22.62 -1.84 2.05
N LYS A 8 21.72 -2.62 1.47
CA LYS A 8 22.01 -3.89 0.81
C LYS A 8 21.15 -4.00 -0.45
N LEU A 9 21.77 -4.38 -1.57
CA LEU A 9 21.05 -4.86 -2.74
C LEU A 9 20.70 -6.33 -2.52
N THR A 10 19.42 -6.69 -2.54
CA THR A 10 18.99 -8.06 -2.24
C THR A 10 17.72 -8.41 -3.00
N THR A 11 17.43 -9.70 -3.15
CA THR A 11 16.14 -10.14 -3.69
C THR A 11 15.14 -10.27 -2.55
N ILE A 12 14.01 -9.58 -2.64
CA ILE A 12 12.92 -9.62 -1.67
C ILE A 12 11.80 -10.51 -2.22
N LEU A 13 11.35 -11.44 -1.39
CA LEU A 13 10.14 -12.22 -1.59
C LEU A 13 9.09 -11.74 -0.58
N ALA A 14 7.92 -11.35 -1.06
CA ALA A 14 6.76 -11.04 -0.24
C ALA A 14 5.65 -12.06 -0.51
N ALA A 15 5.01 -12.55 0.54
CA ALA A 15 3.93 -13.53 0.45
C ALA A 15 2.79 -13.22 1.42
N ASP A 16 1.57 -13.48 0.99
CA ASP A 16 0.36 -13.28 1.80
C ASP A 16 -0.76 -14.24 1.38
N ALA A 17 -1.59 -14.62 2.35
CA ALA A 17 -2.71 -15.55 2.16
C ALA A 17 -3.90 -14.83 1.52
N ALA A 18 -4.36 -15.33 0.38
CA ALA A 18 -5.55 -14.81 -0.27
C ALA A 18 -6.81 -15.25 0.49
N GLY A 19 -7.69 -14.29 0.79
CA GLY A 19 -8.98 -14.59 1.40
C GLY A 19 -8.91 -14.92 2.89
N PHE A 20 -7.79 -14.64 3.57
CA PHE A 20 -7.57 -14.96 4.99
C PHE A 20 -8.71 -14.53 5.91
N SER A 21 -9.20 -13.30 5.79
CA SER A 21 -10.32 -12.81 6.63
C SER A 21 -11.59 -13.64 6.45
N ARG A 22 -11.90 -14.08 5.22
CA ARG A 22 -13.09 -14.90 4.96
C ARG A 22 -12.94 -16.32 5.49
N ALA A 23 -11.73 -16.88 5.42
CA ALA A 23 -11.43 -18.20 5.98
C ALA A 23 -11.51 -18.17 7.52
N MET A 24 -10.99 -17.12 8.15
CA MET A 24 -11.09 -16.91 9.60
C MET A 24 -12.54 -16.80 10.09
N ASP A 25 -13.42 -16.14 9.33
CA ASP A 25 -14.84 -16.05 9.68
C ASP A 25 -15.57 -17.41 9.58
N ALA A 26 -15.07 -18.33 8.74
CA ALA A 26 -15.70 -19.62 8.48
C ALA A 26 -15.23 -20.73 9.43
N ASP A 27 -13.91 -20.79 9.68
CA ASP A 27 -13.27 -21.75 10.59
C ASP A 27 -11.98 -21.15 11.13
N GLU A 28 -12.04 -20.56 12.34
CA GLU A 28 -10.91 -19.90 12.98
C GLU A 28 -9.77 -20.89 13.30
N GLU A 29 -10.10 -22.06 13.85
CA GLU A 29 -9.11 -23.06 14.28
C GLU A 29 -8.44 -23.73 13.07
N GLY A 30 -9.23 -24.13 12.06
CA GLY A 30 -8.70 -24.72 10.83
C GLY A 30 -7.86 -23.73 10.02
N THR A 31 -8.31 -22.46 9.93
CA THR A 31 -7.55 -21.41 9.24
C THR A 31 -6.24 -21.08 9.95
N TYR A 32 -6.25 -21.03 11.28
CA TYR A 32 -5.03 -20.83 12.06
C TYR A 32 -4.04 -21.98 11.86
N ALA A 33 -4.51 -23.23 11.92
CA ALA A 33 -3.68 -24.42 11.69
C ALA A 33 -3.10 -24.45 10.25
N ALA A 34 -3.92 -24.14 9.24
CA ALA A 34 -3.49 -24.09 7.85
C ALA A 34 -2.48 -22.96 7.60
N LEU A 35 -2.66 -21.79 8.21
CA LEU A 35 -1.69 -20.69 8.15
C LEU A 35 -0.36 -21.08 8.81
N HIS A 36 -0.41 -21.76 9.96
CA HIS A 36 0.79 -22.22 10.66
C HIS A 36 1.57 -23.25 9.83
N ALA A 37 0.89 -24.27 9.30
CA ALA A 37 1.49 -25.26 8.41
C ALA A 37 2.10 -24.63 7.16
N ALA A 38 1.43 -23.64 6.56
CA ALA A 38 1.98 -22.91 5.43
C ALA A 38 3.23 -22.11 5.81
N ARG A 39 3.23 -21.43 6.97
CA ARG A 39 4.40 -20.71 7.50
C ARG A 39 5.59 -21.64 7.74
N ASP A 40 5.37 -22.87 8.19
CA ASP A 40 6.43 -23.86 8.35
C ASP A 40 7.03 -24.27 7.00
N VAL A 41 6.20 -24.46 5.97
CA VAL A 41 6.66 -24.72 4.59
C VAL A 41 7.50 -23.56 4.08
N PHE A 42 7.03 -22.31 4.24
CA PHE A 42 7.81 -21.13 3.89
C PHE A 42 9.15 -21.09 4.64
N GLY A 43 9.15 -21.24 5.96
CA GLY A 43 10.38 -21.18 6.77
C GLY A 43 11.41 -22.23 6.36
N LYS A 44 10.97 -23.47 6.11
CA LYS A 44 11.82 -24.57 5.64
C LYS A 44 12.42 -24.27 4.26
N LEU A 45 11.59 -23.86 3.29
CA LEU A 45 12.04 -23.62 1.92
C LEU A 45 12.90 -22.35 1.80
N ILE A 46 12.55 -21.28 2.49
CA ILE A 46 13.34 -20.04 2.54
C ILE A 46 14.75 -20.37 3.06
N THR A 47 14.84 -21.10 4.17
CA THR A 47 16.13 -21.50 4.75
C THR A 47 16.91 -22.40 3.80
N ARG A 48 16.25 -23.37 3.15
CA ARG A 48 16.87 -24.29 2.19
C ARG A 48 17.51 -23.57 1.00
N HIS A 49 16.86 -22.52 0.51
CA HIS A 49 17.35 -21.67 -0.59
C HIS A 49 18.27 -20.53 -0.13
N GLY A 50 18.75 -20.56 1.13
CA GLY A 50 19.68 -19.57 1.66
C GLY A 50 19.10 -18.18 1.89
N GLY A 51 17.77 -18.08 1.96
CA GLY A 51 17.07 -16.86 2.34
C GLY A 51 16.91 -16.71 3.85
N ARG A 52 16.52 -15.52 4.28
CA ARG A 52 16.21 -15.17 5.66
C ARG A 52 14.85 -14.50 5.73
N ILE A 53 14.02 -14.93 6.69
CA ILE A 53 12.76 -14.25 6.98
C ILE A 53 13.08 -12.94 7.71
N ALA A 54 12.58 -11.82 7.18
CA ALA A 54 12.70 -10.52 7.81
C ALA A 54 11.54 -10.30 8.78
N ASN A 55 11.85 -9.70 9.93
CA ASN A 55 10.82 -9.24 10.84
C ASN A 55 10.27 -7.91 10.27
N THR A 56 9.02 -7.90 9.80
CA THR A 56 8.44 -6.69 9.20
C THR A 56 7.16 -6.33 9.94
N ALA A 57 6.89 -5.03 10.09
CA ALA A 57 5.65 -4.53 10.66
C ALA A 57 4.48 -4.79 9.68
N GLY A 58 3.88 -5.97 9.77
CA GLY A 58 2.71 -6.37 8.99
C GLY A 58 2.41 -7.86 9.09
N ASP A 59 1.26 -8.26 8.53
CA ASP A 59 0.77 -9.65 8.61
C ASP A 59 1.32 -10.59 7.52
N GLY A 60 1.98 -10.01 6.51
CA GLY A 60 2.58 -10.72 5.38
C GLY A 60 3.98 -11.24 5.68
N LEU A 61 4.36 -12.33 5.02
CA LEU A 61 5.71 -12.89 5.10
C LEU A 61 6.64 -12.13 4.15
N ILE A 62 7.78 -11.65 4.66
CA ILE A 62 8.84 -11.04 3.87
C ILE A 62 10.14 -11.79 4.13
N ALA A 63 10.86 -12.10 3.06
CA ALA A 63 12.17 -12.74 3.13
C ALA A 63 13.15 -12.10 2.15
N ASP A 64 14.43 -12.04 2.53
CA ASP A 64 15.50 -11.66 1.62
C ASP A 64 16.39 -12.84 1.24
N PHE A 65 16.82 -12.84 -0.02
CA PHE A 65 17.72 -13.82 -0.60
C PHE A 65 18.93 -13.12 -1.20
N PRO A 66 20.14 -13.66 -1.02
CA PRO A 66 21.33 -13.17 -1.69
C PRO A 66 21.35 -13.51 -3.19
N SER A 67 20.57 -14.51 -3.63
CA SER A 67 20.48 -14.96 -5.02
C SER A 67 19.06 -14.82 -5.55
N THR A 68 18.92 -14.09 -6.66
CA THR A 68 17.64 -13.93 -7.36
C THR A 68 17.08 -15.25 -7.90
N VAL A 69 17.97 -16.17 -8.31
CA VAL A 69 17.58 -17.48 -8.84
C VAL A 69 16.99 -18.34 -7.72
N GLU A 70 17.65 -18.35 -6.56
CA GLU A 70 17.18 -19.10 -5.38
C GLU A 70 15.85 -18.56 -4.86
N ALA A 71 15.67 -17.23 -4.86
CA ALA A 71 14.38 -16.62 -4.49
C ALA A 71 13.24 -17.07 -5.42
N ALA A 72 13.49 -17.10 -6.73
CA ALA A 72 12.49 -17.54 -7.71
C ALA A 72 12.20 -19.04 -7.58
N GLN A 73 13.23 -19.88 -7.38
CA GLN A 73 13.05 -21.31 -7.13
C GLN A 73 12.28 -21.58 -5.84
N CYS A 74 12.62 -20.88 -4.75
CA CYS A 74 11.88 -20.94 -3.49
C CYS A 74 10.40 -20.60 -3.69
N ALA A 75 10.09 -19.53 -4.42
CA ALA A 75 8.70 -19.15 -4.69
C ALA A 75 7.93 -20.23 -5.48
N ILE A 76 8.60 -20.90 -6.43
CA ILE A 76 8.03 -22.00 -7.21
C ILE A 76 7.80 -23.23 -6.35
N GLU A 77 8.81 -23.64 -5.56
CA GLU A 77 8.72 -24.81 -4.69
C GLU A 77 7.62 -24.62 -3.63
N VAL A 78 7.52 -23.42 -3.03
CA VAL A 78 6.45 -23.10 -2.07
C VAL A 78 5.07 -23.26 -2.71
N GLN A 79 4.85 -22.70 -3.91
CA GLN A 79 3.54 -22.83 -4.57
C GLN A 79 3.21 -24.27 -4.94
N ASN A 80 4.21 -25.07 -5.33
CA ASN A 80 4.01 -26.48 -5.61
C ASN A 80 3.69 -27.28 -4.34
N GLU A 81 4.40 -27.05 -3.25
CA GLU A 81 4.18 -27.75 -1.98
C GLU A 81 2.81 -27.38 -1.37
N LEU A 82 2.49 -26.08 -1.31
CA LEU A 82 1.19 -25.62 -0.82
C LEU A 82 0.02 -25.99 -1.74
N GLY A 83 0.25 -26.00 -3.06
CA GLY A 83 -0.76 -26.42 -4.04
C GLY A 83 -1.01 -27.93 -4.08
N SER A 84 -0.09 -28.73 -3.56
CA SER A 84 -0.25 -30.19 -3.43
C SER A 84 -1.02 -30.60 -2.19
N GLN A 85 -1.06 -29.74 -1.17
CA GLN A 85 -1.91 -29.91 -0.01
C GLN A 85 -3.33 -29.49 -0.41
N GLU A 86 -4.36 -30.23 -0.01
CA GLU A 86 -5.77 -29.79 -0.12
C GLU A 86 -6.06 -28.65 0.86
N SER A 87 -5.18 -27.66 0.93
CA SER A 87 -5.33 -26.48 1.76
C SER A 87 -6.23 -25.47 1.05
N GLU A 88 -7.23 -24.95 1.76
CA GLU A 88 -8.06 -23.86 1.24
C GLU A 88 -7.30 -22.54 1.12
N LEU A 89 -6.19 -22.38 1.87
CA LEU A 89 -5.40 -21.16 1.89
C LEU A 89 -4.41 -21.10 0.72
N LYS A 90 -4.76 -20.30 -0.29
CA LYS A 90 -3.88 -20.01 -1.42
C LYS A 90 -3.02 -18.79 -1.14
N PHE A 91 -1.74 -18.89 -1.42
CA PHE A 91 -0.81 -17.77 -1.23
C PHE A 91 -0.54 -17.03 -2.53
N ARG A 92 -0.36 -15.72 -2.39
CA ARG A 92 0.12 -14.82 -3.44
C ARG A 92 1.57 -14.51 -3.16
N ILE A 93 2.43 -14.53 -4.17
CA ILE A 93 3.86 -14.25 -4.00
C ILE A 93 4.33 -13.20 -5.00
N GLY A 94 5.13 -12.26 -4.52
CA GLY A 94 5.82 -11.24 -5.31
C GLY A 94 7.34 -11.30 -5.08
N VAL A 95 8.12 -11.23 -6.15
CA VAL A 95 9.60 -11.24 -6.05
C VAL A 95 10.20 -10.04 -6.79
N HIS A 96 11.08 -9.32 -6.11
CA HIS A 96 11.78 -8.15 -6.67
C HIS A 96 13.24 -8.11 -6.24
N LEU A 97 14.13 -7.62 -7.11
CA LEU A 97 15.53 -7.34 -6.80
C LEU A 97 15.71 -5.83 -6.64
N GLY A 98 16.04 -5.37 -5.44
CA GLY A 98 16.14 -3.93 -5.15
C GLY A 98 16.96 -3.59 -3.92
N ASP A 99 17.28 -2.31 -3.78
CA ASP A 99 18.00 -1.77 -2.63
C ASP A 99 17.08 -1.65 -1.40
N VAL A 100 17.59 -2.11 -0.27
CA VAL A 100 16.91 -2.05 1.03
C VAL A 100 17.83 -1.55 2.12
N ILE A 101 17.24 -0.97 3.15
CA ILE A 101 17.89 -0.65 4.41
C ILE A 101 17.64 -1.81 5.38
N VAL A 102 18.72 -2.35 5.94
CA VAL A 102 18.68 -3.36 6.98
C VAL A 102 18.70 -2.66 8.34
N ASP A 103 17.67 -2.86 9.14
CA ASP A 103 17.63 -2.42 10.54
C ASP A 103 17.45 -3.62 11.48
N GLY A 104 18.56 -4.22 11.89
CA GLY A 104 18.53 -5.48 12.65
C GLY A 104 18.02 -6.64 11.79
N GLU A 105 16.88 -7.21 12.18
CA GLU A 105 16.18 -8.27 11.42
C GLU A 105 15.14 -7.71 10.45
N ASP A 106 14.92 -6.39 10.45
CA ASP A 106 13.90 -5.74 9.65
C ASP A 106 14.48 -5.24 8.30
N LEU A 107 13.62 -5.21 7.28
CA LEU A 107 13.93 -4.67 5.95
C LEU A 107 13.00 -3.52 5.63
N ILE A 108 13.59 -2.37 5.28
CA ILE A 108 12.85 -1.14 4.99
C ILE A 108 13.32 -0.58 3.65
N GLY A 109 12.40 -0.11 2.83
CA GLY A 109 12.74 0.63 1.62
C GLY A 109 11.77 0.38 0.48
N GLU A 110 12.04 1.08 -0.63
CA GLU A 110 11.24 0.99 -1.85
C GLU A 110 11.21 -0.43 -2.43
N GLY A 111 12.33 -1.16 -2.36
CA GLY A 111 12.39 -2.55 -2.83
C GLY A 111 11.39 -3.47 -2.12
N VAL A 112 11.20 -3.29 -0.80
CA VAL A 112 10.23 -4.06 -0.01
C VAL A 112 8.80 -3.71 -0.42
N ASN A 113 8.52 -2.42 -0.58
CA ASN A 113 7.20 -1.93 -0.99
C ASN A 113 6.81 -2.46 -2.38
N LEU A 114 7.76 -2.49 -3.33
CA LEU A 114 7.52 -3.01 -4.67
C LEU A 114 7.29 -4.52 -4.65
N ALA A 115 8.06 -5.30 -3.87
CA ALA A 115 7.82 -6.74 -3.71
C ALA A 115 6.43 -7.03 -3.15
N ALA A 116 6.03 -6.33 -2.08
CA ALA A 116 4.68 -6.42 -1.49
C ALA A 116 3.60 -6.02 -2.50
N ARG A 117 3.86 -5.03 -3.36
CA ARG A 117 2.91 -4.66 -4.41
C ARG A 117 2.76 -5.76 -5.46
N LEU A 118 3.86 -6.33 -5.94
CA LEU A 118 3.83 -7.47 -6.88
C LEU A 118 3.01 -8.62 -6.28
N GLN A 119 3.23 -8.92 -5.00
CA GLN A 119 2.45 -9.92 -4.27
C GLN A 119 0.95 -9.58 -4.30
N SER A 120 0.58 -8.34 -3.97
CA SER A 120 -0.84 -7.93 -3.90
C SER A 120 -1.57 -8.06 -5.25
N MET A 121 -0.83 -7.93 -6.37
CA MET A 121 -1.35 -8.06 -7.73
C MET A 121 -1.36 -9.50 -8.25
N ALA A 122 -0.69 -10.42 -7.56
CA ALA A 122 -0.68 -11.82 -7.95
C ALA A 122 -2.05 -12.45 -7.74
N GLU A 123 -2.42 -13.37 -8.63
CA GLU A 123 -3.58 -14.22 -8.43
C GLU A 123 -3.31 -15.24 -7.31
N PRO A 124 -4.32 -15.76 -6.60
CA PRO A 124 -4.12 -16.80 -5.60
C PRO A 124 -3.43 -18.04 -6.19
N GLY A 125 -2.31 -18.46 -5.61
CA GLY A 125 -1.43 -19.52 -6.13
C GLY A 125 -0.43 -19.04 -7.19
N GLY A 126 -0.41 -17.73 -7.49
CA GLY A 126 0.46 -17.12 -8.49
C GLY A 126 1.76 -16.56 -7.91
N VAL A 127 2.77 -16.45 -8.78
CA VAL A 127 4.03 -15.74 -8.50
C VAL A 127 4.23 -14.67 -9.55
N LEU A 128 4.35 -13.42 -9.10
CA LEU A 128 4.71 -12.28 -9.95
C LEU A 128 6.13 -11.82 -9.65
N ILE A 129 6.86 -11.46 -10.70
CA ILE A 129 8.23 -11.00 -10.63
C ILE A 129 8.40 -9.68 -11.38
N SER A 130 9.28 -8.82 -10.89
CA SER A 130 9.71 -7.61 -11.61
C SER A 130 10.63 -7.95 -12.80
N GLN A 131 10.78 -7.01 -13.73
CA GLN A 131 11.75 -7.12 -14.83
C GLN A 131 13.17 -7.46 -14.36
N GLN A 132 13.68 -6.83 -13.30
CA GLN A 132 15.03 -7.09 -12.79
C GLN A 132 15.22 -8.55 -12.37
N VAL A 133 14.17 -9.19 -11.87
CA VAL A 133 14.20 -10.61 -11.52
C VAL A 133 14.15 -11.46 -12.78
N TYR A 134 13.23 -11.14 -13.70
CA TYR A 134 13.11 -11.82 -15.00
C TYR A 134 14.45 -11.85 -15.75
N ASP A 135 15.13 -10.71 -15.86
CA ASP A 135 16.42 -10.58 -16.54
C ASP A 135 17.49 -11.51 -15.95
N GLN A 136 17.42 -11.80 -14.64
CA GLN A 136 18.36 -12.66 -13.93
C GLN A 136 18.03 -14.16 -14.01
N VAL A 137 16.76 -14.52 -14.23
CA VAL A 137 16.28 -15.92 -14.11
C VAL A 137 15.81 -16.56 -15.42
N HIS A 138 15.40 -15.78 -16.43
CA HIS A 138 14.75 -16.31 -17.65
C HIS A 138 15.63 -17.31 -18.42
N SER A 139 16.95 -17.13 -18.39
CA SER A 139 17.91 -18.02 -19.06
C SER A 139 18.41 -19.16 -18.18
N LYS A 140 18.11 -19.13 -16.88
CA LYS A 140 18.62 -20.08 -15.88
C LYS A 140 17.57 -21.08 -15.40
N LEU A 141 16.29 -20.74 -15.52
CA LEU A 141 15.18 -21.61 -15.11
C LEU A 141 14.41 -22.13 -16.32
N THR A 142 14.15 -23.44 -16.34
CA THR A 142 13.38 -24.12 -17.40
C THR A 142 11.87 -24.02 -17.17
N ILE A 143 11.37 -22.81 -16.89
CA ILE A 143 9.95 -22.51 -16.63
C ILE A 143 9.44 -21.44 -17.59
N GLY A 144 8.12 -21.40 -17.79
CA GLY A 144 7.47 -20.36 -18.59
C GLY A 144 7.38 -19.04 -17.83
N PHE A 145 7.53 -17.94 -18.56
CA PHE A 145 7.28 -16.58 -18.05
C PHE A 145 6.30 -15.89 -18.98
N GLU A 146 5.22 -15.34 -18.42
CA GLU A 146 4.19 -14.61 -19.14
C GLU A 146 4.32 -13.11 -18.83
N TYR A 147 4.46 -12.28 -19.86
CA TYR A 147 4.51 -10.83 -19.70
C TYR A 147 3.09 -10.27 -19.51
N LEU A 148 2.84 -9.60 -18.38
CA LEU A 148 1.53 -9.03 -18.03
C LEU A 148 1.39 -7.54 -18.37
N GLY A 149 2.37 -6.97 -19.08
CA GLY A 149 2.42 -5.56 -19.42
C GLY A 149 3.10 -4.70 -18.34
N GLU A 150 3.18 -3.40 -18.65
CA GLU A 150 3.61 -2.38 -17.69
C GLU A 150 2.41 -2.03 -16.82
N LYS A 151 2.58 -2.13 -15.50
CA LYS A 151 1.57 -1.64 -14.55
C LYS A 151 2.19 -0.49 -13.76
N ARG A 152 1.37 0.50 -13.41
CA ARG A 152 1.70 1.48 -12.37
C ARG A 152 1.30 0.91 -11.02
N PRO A 153 2.25 0.52 -10.15
CA PRO A 153 1.99 0.44 -8.73
C PRO A 153 1.37 1.74 -8.24
N ARG A 154 0.44 1.65 -7.29
CA ARG A 154 0.00 2.85 -6.57
C ARG A 154 1.24 3.35 -5.79
N ASP A 155 1.52 4.64 -5.88
CA ASP A 155 2.60 5.33 -5.17
C ASP A 155 4.04 5.09 -5.69
N LEU A 156 4.22 4.50 -6.89
CA LEU A 156 5.52 4.55 -7.60
C LEU A 156 5.42 5.49 -8.82
N PRO A 157 6.52 6.20 -9.14
CA PRO A 157 6.54 7.17 -10.23
C PRO A 157 6.49 6.53 -11.62
N ASP A 158 6.94 5.29 -11.76
CA ASP A 158 7.17 4.64 -13.06
C ASP A 158 6.32 3.38 -13.28
N ASP A 159 6.00 3.11 -14.55
CA ASP A 159 5.35 1.88 -14.97
C ASP A 159 6.43 0.77 -14.95
N ILE A 160 6.14 -0.34 -14.27
CA ILE A 160 7.09 -1.43 -14.12
C ILE A 160 6.59 -2.63 -14.94
N PRO A 161 7.41 -3.20 -15.84
CA PRO A 161 7.10 -4.44 -16.53
C PRO A 161 6.99 -5.59 -15.54
N ILE A 162 5.88 -6.33 -15.59
CA ILE A 162 5.59 -7.44 -14.67
C ILE A 162 5.50 -8.75 -15.44
N TYR A 163 6.09 -9.78 -14.87
CA TYR A 163 6.05 -11.14 -15.40
C TYR A 163 5.41 -12.08 -14.40
N ARG A 164 4.61 -13.02 -14.90
CA ARG A 164 4.08 -14.15 -14.14
C ARG A 164 4.93 -15.37 -14.42
N ILE A 165 5.25 -16.14 -13.39
CA ILE A 165 5.82 -17.48 -13.56
C ILE A 165 4.70 -18.46 -13.87
N SER A 166 4.80 -19.13 -15.02
CA SER A 166 3.85 -20.17 -15.42
C SER A 166 4.11 -21.44 -14.62
N MET A 167 3.35 -21.61 -13.52
CA MET A 167 3.30 -22.89 -12.81
C MET A 167 2.57 -23.90 -13.71
N SER A 168 3.26 -24.94 -14.17
CA SER A 168 2.67 -25.94 -15.05
C SER A 168 1.51 -26.66 -14.36
N ARG A 169 0.29 -26.22 -14.64
CA ARG A 169 -0.90 -27.07 -14.46
C ARG A 169 -0.84 -28.12 -15.55
N SER A 170 -0.88 -29.40 -15.18
CA SER A 170 -0.91 -30.53 -16.10
C SER A 170 -1.75 -30.23 -17.36
N GLY A 171 -1.12 -30.26 -18.54
CA GLY A 171 -1.78 -30.30 -19.85
C GLY A 171 -1.89 -28.99 -20.64
N SER A 172 -0.83 -28.61 -21.35
CA SER A 172 -0.81 -28.30 -22.79
C SER A 172 0.49 -27.59 -23.18
N ALA A 173 1.37 -28.33 -23.83
CA ALA A 173 2.58 -27.80 -24.42
C ALA A 173 2.23 -26.92 -25.64
N GLY A 174 2.19 -25.60 -25.42
CA GLY A 174 2.31 -24.60 -26.47
C GLY A 174 3.64 -23.87 -26.30
N ARG A 175 4.71 -24.38 -26.90
CA ARG A 175 5.97 -23.63 -27.04
C ARG A 175 5.70 -22.42 -27.94
N VAL A 176 5.53 -21.24 -27.34
CA VAL A 176 5.65 -19.97 -28.05
C VAL A 176 7.04 -19.43 -27.75
N TYR A 177 7.96 -19.59 -28.71
CA TYR A 177 9.17 -18.79 -28.71
C TYR A 177 8.78 -17.33 -28.98
N PRO A 178 9.17 -16.35 -28.16
CA PRO A 178 9.08 -14.96 -28.60
C PRO A 178 10.02 -14.76 -29.78
N GLU A 179 9.49 -14.15 -30.84
CA GLU A 179 10.22 -13.70 -32.03
C GLU A 179 11.45 -12.86 -31.63
N PRO A 180 12.51 -12.81 -32.46
CA PRO A 180 13.70 -12.01 -32.16
C PRO A 180 13.33 -10.53 -31.97
N LEU A 181 13.89 -9.92 -30.92
CA LEU A 181 13.76 -8.53 -30.46
C LEU A 181 14.22 -7.43 -31.46
N SER A 182 14.22 -7.69 -32.77
CA SER A 182 14.71 -6.79 -33.80
C SER A 182 13.64 -5.91 -34.48
N ARG A 183 12.40 -5.87 -33.98
CA ARG A 183 11.32 -5.03 -34.55
C ARG A 183 10.78 -3.89 -33.68
N PHE A 184 11.29 -3.70 -32.45
CA PHE A 184 10.73 -2.70 -31.53
C PHE A 184 11.47 -1.35 -31.46
N PHE A 185 12.58 -1.16 -32.20
CA PHE A 185 13.11 0.19 -32.43
C PHE A 185 12.54 0.78 -33.72
N LYS A 186 11.35 1.39 -33.62
CA LYS A 186 11.00 2.53 -34.49
C LYS A 186 11.57 3.79 -33.84
N PRO A 187 12.31 4.64 -34.56
CA PRO A 187 12.70 5.94 -34.04
C PRO A 187 11.44 6.73 -33.73
N THR A 188 11.44 7.33 -32.54
CA THR A 188 10.37 8.11 -31.92
C THR A 188 9.65 9.01 -32.93
N SER A 189 8.42 8.65 -33.30
CA SER A 189 7.50 9.64 -33.85
C SER A 189 7.20 10.63 -32.73
N GLN A 190 7.71 11.85 -32.92
CA GLN A 190 7.36 13.04 -32.14
C GLN A 190 5.83 13.10 -31.96
N LYS A 191 5.39 13.01 -30.71
CA LYS A 191 4.02 13.28 -30.30
C LYS A 191 3.68 14.73 -30.70
N PRO A 192 2.57 15.01 -31.41
CA PRO A 192 2.17 16.39 -31.66
C PRO A 192 1.94 17.10 -30.32
N ALA A 193 2.53 18.29 -30.18
CA ALA A 193 2.72 19.04 -28.95
C ALA A 193 1.43 19.57 -28.26
N ASN A 194 0.25 19.01 -28.52
CA ASN A 194 -1.04 19.54 -28.04
C ASN A 194 -1.94 18.44 -27.42
N SER A 195 -1.41 17.62 -26.52
CA SER A 195 -2.27 16.89 -25.57
C SER A 195 -2.48 17.77 -24.34
N PRO A 196 -3.72 18.11 -23.94
CA PRO A 196 -3.93 18.88 -22.72
C PRO A 196 -3.37 18.10 -21.53
N THR A 197 -2.42 18.71 -20.83
CA THR A 197 -1.87 18.21 -19.57
C THR A 197 -3.04 17.95 -18.61
N PRO A 198 -3.16 16.76 -17.99
CA PRO A 198 -4.15 16.58 -16.94
C PRO A 198 -3.86 17.62 -15.84
N PRO A 199 -4.88 18.35 -15.35
CA PRO A 199 -4.66 19.44 -14.41
C PRO A 199 -3.98 18.88 -13.18
N GLN A 200 -2.76 19.36 -12.90
CA GLN A 200 -2.11 19.08 -11.62
C GLN A 200 -3.03 19.61 -10.51
N PRO A 201 -3.21 18.88 -9.40
CA PRO A 201 -4.03 19.36 -8.29
C PRO A 201 -3.42 20.68 -7.79
N THR A 202 -4.09 21.77 -8.12
CA THR A 202 -3.72 23.11 -7.70
C THR A 202 -4.25 23.29 -6.29
N TYR A 203 -3.40 23.03 -5.30
CA TYR A 203 -3.75 23.29 -3.91
C TYR A 203 -3.86 24.82 -3.72
N PRO A 204 -4.97 25.33 -3.15
CA PRO A 204 -5.11 26.75 -2.91
C PRO A 204 -4.00 27.22 -1.96
N ARG A 205 -3.47 28.43 -2.18
CA ARG A 205 -2.33 28.99 -1.43
C ARG A 205 -2.51 28.92 0.10
N SER A 206 -3.76 28.96 0.58
CA SER A 206 -4.12 28.77 1.98
C SER A 206 -3.74 27.39 2.54
N VAL A 207 -3.88 26.32 1.75
CA VAL A 207 -3.53 24.94 2.14
C VAL A 207 -2.02 24.76 2.18
N MET A 208 -1.29 25.31 1.20
CA MET A 208 0.17 25.31 1.23
C MET A 208 0.71 26.10 2.43
N LEU A 209 0.13 27.29 2.71
CA LEU A 209 0.50 28.08 3.89
C LEU A 209 0.16 27.35 5.20
N ALA A 210 -0.99 26.71 5.31
CA ALA A 210 -1.38 25.94 6.49
C ALA A 210 -0.44 24.75 6.73
N ALA A 211 -0.03 24.03 5.68
CA ALA A 211 0.92 22.93 5.78
C ALA A 211 2.32 23.42 6.20
N LEU A 212 2.76 24.57 5.67
CA LEU A 212 4.06 25.18 6.00
C LEU A 212 4.08 25.69 7.43
N ILE A 213 3.01 26.34 7.88
CA ILE A 213 2.83 26.80 9.27
C ILE A 213 2.76 25.61 10.23
N SER A 214 2.06 24.54 9.87
CA SER A 214 1.96 23.33 10.69
C SER A 214 3.30 22.61 10.82
N GLY A 215 4.04 22.48 9.71
CA GLY A 215 5.41 21.95 9.70
C GLY A 215 6.35 22.79 10.55
N ALA A 216 6.28 24.12 10.46
CA ALA A 216 7.06 25.02 11.29
C ALA A 216 6.73 24.90 12.79
N LEU A 217 5.45 24.76 13.14
CA LEU A 217 5.00 24.55 14.53
C LEU A 217 5.50 23.22 15.11
N VAL A 218 5.52 22.14 14.31
CA VAL A 218 6.09 20.85 14.71
C VAL A 218 7.61 20.97 14.95
N LEU A 219 8.30 21.74 14.12
CA LEU A 219 9.74 21.99 14.23
C LEU A 219 10.08 22.82 15.48
N VAL A 220 9.29 23.85 15.76
CA VAL A 220 9.39 24.65 17.00
C VAL A 220 9.08 23.79 18.24
N ASN A 221 8.13 22.87 18.14
CA ASN A 221 7.81 21.92 19.21
C ASN A 221 8.94 20.91 19.45
N LEU A 222 9.66 20.49 18.40
CA LEU A 222 10.82 19.61 18.52
C LEU A 222 12.03 20.28 19.20
N VAL A 223 12.17 21.60 19.01
CA VAL A 223 13.30 22.39 19.54
C VAL A 223 13.03 22.92 20.96
N SER A 224 11.78 23.08 21.37
CA SER A 224 11.43 23.78 22.63
C SER A 224 11.35 22.91 23.88
N GLY A 225 11.59 21.60 23.80
CA GLY A 225 11.85 20.72 24.96
C GLY A 225 10.87 20.86 26.14
N GLY A 226 9.60 20.54 25.92
CA GLY A 226 8.53 20.51 26.93
C GLY A 226 7.26 19.91 26.31
N GLY A 227 6.33 19.38 27.12
CA GLY A 227 5.16 18.62 26.66
C GLY A 227 4.36 19.27 25.51
N ILE A 228 3.60 18.45 24.78
CA ILE A 228 2.95 18.77 23.49
C ILE A 228 2.00 19.98 23.60
N TRP A 229 2.49 21.21 23.48
CA TRP A 229 1.68 22.43 23.49
C TRP A 229 1.10 22.76 22.09
N ALA A 230 1.68 22.19 21.04
CA ALA A 230 1.33 22.50 19.65
C ALA A 230 -0.03 21.94 19.15
N HIS A 231 -0.72 21.11 19.94
CA HIS A 231 -1.98 20.50 19.51
C HIS A 231 -3.09 21.55 19.24
N TRP A 232 -3.14 22.65 20.00
CA TRP A 232 -4.11 23.73 19.75
C TRP A 232 -3.87 24.48 18.43
N PRO A 233 -2.65 24.97 18.12
CA PRO A 233 -2.33 25.54 16.81
C PRO A 233 -2.54 24.56 15.64
N ILE A 234 -2.16 23.29 15.80
CA ILE A 234 -2.31 22.27 14.74
C ILE A 234 -3.80 22.02 14.45
N LEU A 235 -4.61 21.87 15.50
CA LEU A 235 -6.05 21.68 15.36
C LEU A 235 -6.72 22.89 14.69
N ALA A 236 -6.29 24.11 15.02
CA ALA A 236 -6.78 25.33 14.38
C ALA A 236 -6.42 25.38 12.88
N ALA A 237 -5.17 25.10 12.51
CA ALA A 237 -4.73 25.08 11.12
C ALA A 237 -5.44 23.97 10.31
N ALA A 238 -5.56 22.77 10.88
CA ALA A 238 -6.28 21.65 10.26
C ALA A 238 -7.77 21.97 10.06
N SER A 239 -8.41 22.65 11.02
CA SER A 239 -9.82 23.05 10.93
C SER A 239 -10.03 24.08 9.82
N ILE A 240 -9.14 25.07 9.66
CA ILE A 240 -9.21 26.08 8.59
C ILE A 240 -9.02 25.42 7.22
N ALA A 241 -8.06 24.50 7.09
CA ALA A 241 -7.85 23.76 5.86
C ALA A 241 -9.08 22.89 5.50
N ALA A 242 -9.61 22.14 6.47
CA ALA A 242 -10.80 21.32 6.30
C ALA A 242 -12.03 22.16 5.92
N PHE A 243 -12.17 23.36 6.46
CA PHE A 243 -13.26 24.28 6.11
C PHE A 243 -13.20 24.74 4.65
N SER A 244 -11.98 24.98 4.13
CA SER A 244 -11.76 25.35 2.72
C SER A 244 -11.98 24.20 1.72
N MET A 245 -11.93 22.95 2.19
CA MET A 245 -12.08 21.74 1.39
C MET A 245 -13.38 20.97 1.68
N ALA A 246 -14.27 21.54 2.49
CA ALA A 246 -15.44 20.86 3.04
C ALA A 246 -16.31 20.18 1.98
N ASP A 247 -16.53 20.84 0.85
CA ASP A 247 -17.40 20.34 -0.23
C ASP A 247 -16.77 19.19 -1.04
N ASN A 248 -15.45 19.00 -0.95
CA ASN A 248 -14.71 17.93 -1.63
C ASN A 248 -14.44 16.72 -0.74
N VAL A 249 -14.36 16.92 0.57
CA VAL A 249 -13.97 15.89 1.55
C VAL A 249 -15.19 15.15 2.09
N ILE A 250 -16.34 15.81 2.20
CA ILE A 250 -17.53 15.22 2.82
C ILE A 250 -18.37 14.48 1.76
N PRO A 251 -18.67 13.18 1.96
CA PRO A 251 -19.51 12.41 1.05
C PRO A 251 -20.86 13.07 0.79
N ARG A 252 -21.31 13.06 -0.47
CA ARG A 252 -22.57 13.70 -0.90
C ARG A 252 -23.81 13.24 -0.12
N GLN A 253 -23.79 12.02 0.42
CA GLN A 253 -24.87 11.47 1.25
C GLN A 253 -25.03 12.23 2.57
N ILE A 254 -23.93 12.71 3.17
CA ILE A 254 -23.92 13.44 4.44
C ILE A 254 -24.21 14.93 4.19
N SER A 255 -23.62 15.50 3.13
CA SER A 255 -23.90 16.90 2.75
C SER A 255 -25.36 17.13 2.31
N ALA A 256 -26.06 16.05 1.92
CA ALA A 256 -27.48 16.10 1.63
C ALA A 256 -28.34 16.33 2.88
N LEU A 257 -27.88 15.96 4.08
CA LEU A 257 -28.62 16.19 5.34
C LEU A 257 -28.18 17.49 6.02
N VAL A 258 -26.87 17.75 6.10
CA VAL A 258 -26.29 18.91 6.81
C VAL A 258 -25.22 19.56 5.92
N PRO A 259 -25.15 20.90 5.81
CA PRO A 259 -24.12 21.58 5.01
C PRO A 259 -22.71 21.13 5.39
N ALA A 260 -21.86 20.83 4.40
CA ALA A 260 -20.53 20.28 4.64
C ALA A 260 -19.68 21.12 5.62
N ARG A 261 -19.78 22.45 5.52
CA ARG A 261 -19.10 23.38 6.43
C ARG A 261 -19.59 23.27 7.89
N ALA A 262 -20.87 22.97 8.10
CA ALA A 262 -21.40 22.74 9.44
C ALA A 262 -20.87 21.42 10.03
N VAL A 263 -20.71 20.37 9.20
CA VAL A 263 -20.11 19.10 9.63
C VAL A 263 -18.64 19.27 10.03
N VAL A 264 -17.85 20.00 9.24
CA VAL A 264 -16.45 20.33 9.61
C VAL A 264 -16.38 21.09 10.94
N THR A 265 -17.30 22.03 11.15
CA THR A 265 -17.35 22.82 12.39
C THR A 265 -17.70 21.94 13.60
N ILE A 266 -18.66 21.03 13.46
CA ILE A 266 -19.04 20.07 14.51
C ILE A 266 -17.88 19.11 14.83
N ALA A 267 -17.18 18.62 13.81
CA ALA A 267 -16.02 17.74 13.99
C ALA A 267 -14.87 18.46 14.72
N ALA A 268 -14.58 19.71 14.35
CA ALA A 268 -13.58 20.52 15.03
C ALA A 268 -13.94 20.77 16.50
N LEU A 269 -15.19 21.15 16.80
CA LEU A 269 -15.65 21.35 18.17
C LEU A 269 -15.61 20.05 19.00
N THR A 270 -15.91 18.91 18.39
CA THR A 270 -15.80 17.59 19.04
C THR A 270 -14.36 17.29 19.42
N LEU A 271 -13.40 17.55 18.52
CA LEU A 271 -11.98 17.40 18.80
C LEU A 271 -11.52 18.36 19.91
N VAL A 272 -11.93 19.63 19.88
CA VAL A 272 -11.65 20.59 20.96
C VAL A 272 -12.14 20.03 22.30
N ASN A 273 -13.37 19.51 22.36
CA ASN A 273 -13.95 18.95 23.57
C ASN A 273 -13.24 17.67 24.07
N ILE A 274 -12.70 16.84 23.17
CA ILE A 274 -11.89 15.66 23.52
C ILE A 274 -10.54 16.09 24.10
N PHE A 275 -9.88 17.08 23.49
CA PHE A 275 -8.58 17.58 23.95
C PHE A 275 -8.68 18.47 25.19
N SER A 276 -9.81 19.15 25.42
CA SER A 276 -10.07 19.96 26.62
C SER A 276 -10.88 19.23 27.70
N TRP A 277 -10.89 17.89 27.68
CA TRP A 277 -11.79 17.08 28.50
C TRP A 277 -11.85 17.51 29.96
N SER A 278 -13.01 18.04 30.37
CA SER A 278 -13.29 18.52 31.72
C SER A 278 -14.38 17.71 32.43
N GLY A 279 -14.72 16.52 31.91
CA GLY A 279 -15.79 15.65 32.43
C GLY A 279 -17.21 16.01 31.99
N TYR A 280 -17.38 17.01 31.11
CA TYR A 280 -18.69 17.42 30.58
C TYR A 280 -18.64 17.60 29.07
N LEU A 281 -19.63 17.05 28.35
CA LEU A 281 -19.77 17.15 26.90
C LEU A 281 -20.41 18.48 26.49
N TRP A 282 -19.70 19.60 26.68
CA TRP A 282 -20.23 20.93 26.32
C TRP A 282 -20.48 21.08 24.82
N VAL A 283 -19.83 20.27 23.98
CA VAL A 283 -19.99 20.28 22.51
C VAL A 283 -21.43 20.03 22.03
N LEU A 284 -22.24 19.34 22.82
CA LEU A 284 -23.62 18.98 22.44
C LEU A 284 -24.51 20.21 22.21
N TRP A 285 -24.28 21.29 22.95
CA TRP A 285 -25.07 22.52 22.84
C TRP A 285 -24.82 23.29 21.53
N PRO A 286 -23.59 23.69 21.17
CA PRO A 286 -23.33 24.38 19.90
C PRO A 286 -23.54 23.47 18.68
N ALA A 287 -23.21 22.17 18.79
CA ALA A 287 -23.45 21.23 17.69
C ALA A 287 -24.95 21.05 17.41
N GLY A 288 -25.76 20.91 18.47
CA GLY A 288 -27.21 20.85 18.35
C GLY A 288 -27.81 22.11 17.72
N ALA A 289 -27.36 23.30 18.16
CA ALA A 289 -27.82 24.56 17.58
C ALA A 289 -27.50 24.68 16.08
N LEU A 290 -26.30 24.29 15.66
CA LEU A 290 -25.91 24.29 14.24
C LEU A 290 -26.76 23.32 13.41
N LEU A 291 -27.08 22.16 13.97
CA LEU A 291 -27.90 21.14 13.30
C LEU A 291 -29.35 21.63 13.14
N ILE A 292 -29.92 22.26 14.18
CA ILE A 292 -31.25 22.87 14.13
C ILE A 292 -31.29 23.96 13.05
N VAL A 293 -30.35 24.90 13.05
CA VAL A 293 -30.29 25.99 12.04
C VAL A 293 -30.16 25.43 10.62
N ALA A 294 -29.34 24.38 10.43
CA ALA A 294 -29.18 23.73 9.13
C ALA A 294 -30.49 23.10 8.64
N VAL A 295 -31.21 22.40 9.53
CA VAL A 295 -32.50 21.75 9.21
C VAL A 295 -33.58 22.80 8.95
N THR A 296 -33.69 23.84 9.78
CA THR A 296 -34.68 24.91 9.59
C THR A 296 -34.47 25.66 8.28
N ARG A 297 -33.22 25.99 7.92
CA ARG A 297 -32.90 26.59 6.61
C ARG A 297 -33.31 25.69 5.45
N LYS A 298 -33.10 24.37 5.59
CA LYS A 298 -33.44 23.40 4.55
C LYS A 298 -34.95 23.30 4.33
N ILE A 299 -35.74 23.34 5.41
CA ILE A 299 -37.21 23.33 5.36
C ILE A 299 -37.73 24.62 4.70
N LEU A 300 -37.17 25.78 5.06
CA LEU A 300 -37.57 27.08 4.50
C LEU A 300 -37.15 27.29 3.02
N SER A 301 -36.22 26.47 2.51
CA SER A 301 -35.72 26.56 1.12
C SER A 301 -36.41 25.61 0.13
N GLN A 302 -37.37 24.80 0.57
CA GLN A 302 -38.16 23.95 -0.32
C GLN A 302 -39.26 24.81 -0.97
N PRO A 303 -39.30 24.97 -2.30
CA PRO A 303 -40.43 25.62 -2.97
C PRO A 303 -41.69 24.74 -2.82
N GLU A 304 -42.84 25.38 -2.59
CA GLU A 304 -44.17 24.72 -2.55
C GLU A 304 -44.51 24.01 -3.87
#